data_AF-A0A935FWN0-F1
#
_entry.id   AF-A0A935FWN0-F1
#
_cell.length_a   1.000
_cell.length_b   1.000
_cell.length_c   1.000
_cell.angle_alpha   90.00
_cell.angle_beta   90.00
_cell.angle_gamma   90.00
#
_symmetry.space_group_name_H-M   'P 1'
#
loop_
_entity.id
_entity.type
_entity.pdbx_description
1 polymer ?
#
loop_
_entity_poly.entity_id
_entity_poly.type
_entity_poly.pdbx_seq_one_letter_code
_entity_poly.pdbx_strand_id
1 'polypeptide(L)'
;MNSKKTPVADTLLSDSKKKRIRKHIQSEELGDIINILDRVSTSHAGTAKTKDKRFVIHELVKHVHDNCQDIEKVFFGYGKYLCEIDSDNAKEVGVSIIWRGYRQNPGVTEKQLLRIADDKNWEVREYAGSAFASVLRENPKLQSKMIKWSGHRSENIRRAVVFSSLAYKERGDTSKAFEILSLLMSDSSNYVKKNLGPFILGSHFGNNFPDATFEFLLDHSKSIDLNVLWNVAMSFNNSFGNRYPKEALEILSLISQSNLPSVNRAIVSTLKHLNKRNENIVKAFCLAKGIVIK
;
A
#
# COMPACT_ATOMS: atom_id res chain seq x y z
N MET A 1 4.13 36.33 -18.79
CA MET A 1 4.67 36.30 -17.41
C MET A 1 4.54 34.89 -16.87
N ASN A 2 5.61 34.09 -16.95
CA ASN A 2 5.66 32.77 -16.33
C ASN A 2 5.81 32.96 -14.81
N SER A 3 4.73 32.76 -14.06
CA SER A 3 4.80 32.65 -12.61
C SER A 3 5.65 31.42 -12.28
N LYS A 4 6.92 31.62 -11.93
CA LYS A 4 7.73 30.60 -11.28
C LYS A 4 6.97 30.17 -10.02
N LYS A 5 6.31 29.01 -10.06
CA LYS A 5 5.72 28.39 -8.87
C LYS A 5 6.86 28.17 -7.89
N THR A 6 6.89 28.94 -6.82
CA THR A 6 7.78 28.73 -5.68
C THR A 6 7.64 27.27 -5.25
N PRO A 7 8.74 26.53 -5.01
CA PRO A 7 8.66 25.16 -4.55
C PRO A 7 7.82 25.12 -3.26
N VAL A 8 6.76 24.31 -3.25
CA VAL A 8 5.96 24.14 -2.04
C VAL A 8 6.85 23.40 -1.03
N ALA A 9 7.20 24.04 0.08
CA ALA A 9 8.11 23.48 1.08
C ALA A 9 7.71 22.06 1.51
N ASP A 10 8.62 21.10 1.51
CA ASP A 10 8.34 19.68 1.83
C ASP A 10 7.80 19.43 3.24
N THR A 11 7.97 20.42 4.13
CA THR A 11 7.53 20.42 5.52
C THR A 11 6.84 21.75 5.81
N LEU A 12 5.75 21.71 6.57
CA LEU A 12 5.05 22.89 7.07
C LEU A 12 5.35 23.16 8.56
N LEU A 13 6.17 22.29 9.18
CA LEU A 13 6.71 22.49 10.52
C LEU A 13 7.97 23.35 10.49
N SER A 14 7.86 24.57 11.05
CA SER A 14 9.03 25.37 11.38
C SER A 14 9.84 24.74 12.52
N ASP A 15 11.09 25.15 12.67
CA ASP A 15 11.95 24.61 13.74
C ASP A 15 11.42 24.92 15.15
N SER A 16 10.74 26.06 15.31
CA SER A 16 10.01 26.38 16.54
C SER A 16 8.89 25.37 16.82
N LYS A 17 8.09 25.00 15.81
CA LYS A 17 7.05 23.96 15.95
C LYS A 17 7.66 22.60 16.27
N LYS A 18 8.76 22.21 15.62
CA LYS A 18 9.48 20.96 15.92
C LYS A 18 10.00 20.93 17.35
N LYS A 19 10.57 22.02 17.85
CA LYS A 19 11.02 22.16 19.24
C LYS A 19 9.86 22.01 20.23
N ARG A 20 8.71 22.62 19.92
CA ARG A 20 7.48 22.46 20.72
C ARG A 20 6.97 21.03 20.72
N ILE A 21 6.93 20.36 19.57
CA ILE A 21 6.53 18.95 19.46
C ILE A 21 7.40 18.08 20.37
N ARG A 22 8.73 18.25 20.35
CA ARG A 22 9.62 17.49 21.25
C ARG A 22 9.33 17.73 22.73
N LYS A 23 9.02 18.98 23.10
CA LYS A 23 8.62 19.32 24.47
C LYS A 23 7.33 18.58 24.86
N HIS A 24 6.30 18.63 24.00
CA HIS A 24 5.04 17.91 24.25
C HIS A 24 5.25 16.39 24.30
N ILE A 25 6.16 15.82 23.51
CA ILE A 25 6.53 14.40 23.61
C ILE A 25 7.13 14.07 24.97
N GLN A 26 8.08 14.89 25.46
CA GLN A 26 8.70 14.70 26.77
C GLN A 26 7.72 14.80 27.94
N SER A 27 6.67 15.61 27.79
CA SER A 27 5.61 15.78 28.78
C SER A 27 4.39 14.88 28.53
N GLU A 28 4.46 13.96 27.55
CA GLU A 28 3.38 13.05 27.15
C GLU A 28 2.05 13.74 26.75
N GLU A 29 2.12 15.01 26.32
CA GLU A 29 0.97 15.82 25.88
C GLU A 29 0.61 15.51 24.41
N LEU A 30 0.20 14.27 24.14
CA LEU A 30 -0.03 13.77 22.78
C LEU A 30 -1.08 14.57 21.99
N GLY A 31 -2.13 15.05 22.65
CA GLY A 31 -3.16 15.88 22.02
C GLY A 31 -2.61 17.20 21.48
N ASP A 32 -1.64 17.82 22.17
CA ASP A 32 -1.04 19.07 21.72
C ASP A 32 -0.12 18.90 20.51
N ILE A 33 0.51 17.73 20.37
CA ILE A 33 1.23 17.35 19.16
C ILE A 33 0.26 17.32 17.97
N ILE A 34 -0.91 16.71 18.14
CA ILE A 34 -1.95 16.64 17.11
C ILE A 34 -2.50 18.03 16.78
N ASN A 35 -2.77 18.88 17.78
CA ASN A 35 -3.18 20.27 17.58
C ASN A 35 -2.19 21.06 16.71
N ILE A 36 -0.87 20.78 16.83
CA ILE A 36 0.15 21.40 15.98
C ILE A 36 0.07 20.87 14.54
N LEU A 37 -0.13 19.55 14.36
CA LEU A 37 -0.29 18.94 13.03
C LEU A 37 -1.55 19.45 12.31
N ASP A 38 -2.68 19.53 13.02
CA ASP A 38 -3.95 19.98 12.46
C ASP A 38 -3.85 21.41 11.90
N ARG A 39 -3.11 22.29 12.58
CA ARG A 39 -2.85 23.67 12.13
C ARG A 39 -1.91 23.77 10.91
N VAL A 40 -1.26 22.68 10.51
CA VAL A 40 -0.43 22.62 9.30
C VAL A 40 -0.98 21.63 8.28
N SER A 41 -2.26 21.28 8.38
CA SER A 41 -2.93 20.44 7.41
C SER A 41 -3.07 21.12 6.06
N THR A 42 -2.97 20.31 5.00
CA THR A 42 -3.14 20.77 3.62
C THR A 42 -4.61 20.77 3.25
N SER A 43 -5.03 21.72 2.41
CA SER A 43 -6.42 21.81 1.95
C SER A 43 -6.85 20.61 1.11
N HIS A 44 -5.93 20.03 0.33
CA HIS A 44 -6.23 18.92 -0.56
C HIS A 44 -6.49 17.61 0.19
N ALA A 45 -5.65 17.30 1.18
CA ALA A 45 -5.70 16.00 1.86
C ALA A 45 -6.39 16.05 3.24
N GLY A 46 -6.59 17.25 3.79
CA GLY A 46 -7.18 17.43 5.12
C GLY A 46 -6.26 17.06 6.27
N THR A 47 -5.01 16.67 5.98
CA THR A 47 -4.00 16.29 6.98
C THR A 47 -2.66 16.99 6.72
N ALA A 48 -1.75 16.95 7.70
CA ALA A 48 -0.39 17.47 7.59
C ALA A 48 0.42 16.68 6.54
N LYS A 49 1.50 17.28 6.03
CA LYS A 49 2.36 16.59 5.06
C LYS A 49 2.97 15.33 5.65
N THR A 50 3.18 14.30 4.82
CA THR A 50 3.81 13.04 5.21
C THR A 50 5.14 13.24 5.95
N LYS A 51 5.96 14.22 5.54
CA LYS A 51 7.25 14.52 6.20
C LYS A 51 7.07 15.01 7.63
N ASP A 52 6.03 15.80 7.89
CA ASP A 52 5.71 16.34 9.22
C ASP A 52 5.18 15.22 10.14
N LYS A 53 4.32 14.35 9.61
CA LYS A 53 3.80 13.17 10.33
C LYS A 53 4.92 12.17 10.64
N ARG A 54 5.80 11.90 9.68
CA ARG A 54 6.98 11.03 9.88
C ARG A 54 7.93 11.58 10.94
N PHE A 55 8.11 12.90 10.99
CA PHE A 55 8.88 13.55 12.05
C PHE A 55 8.27 13.25 13.43
N VAL A 56 6.96 13.46 13.60
CA VAL A 56 6.27 13.16 14.87
C VAL A 56 6.38 11.68 15.24
N ILE A 57 6.10 10.76 14.30
CA ILE A 57 6.20 9.31 14.54
C ILE A 57 7.63 8.93 14.95
N HIS A 58 8.64 9.48 14.29
CA HIS A 58 10.04 9.21 14.60
C HIS A 58 10.41 9.67 16.02
N GLU A 59 10.04 10.90 16.39
CA GLU A 59 10.36 11.44 17.72
C GLU A 59 9.59 10.72 18.84
N LEU A 60 8.34 10.31 18.61
CA LEU A 60 7.59 9.47 19.55
C LEU A 60 8.26 8.11 19.73
N VAL A 61 8.60 7.43 18.63
CA VAL A 61 9.28 6.13 18.68
C VAL A 61 10.61 6.23 19.41
N LYS A 62 11.40 7.25 19.09
CA LYS A 62 12.66 7.53 19.77
C LYS A 62 12.45 7.74 21.27
N HIS A 63 11.50 8.60 21.65
CA HIS A 63 11.23 8.88 23.05
C HIS A 63 10.86 7.62 23.85
N VAL A 64 9.97 6.78 23.30
CA VAL A 64 9.58 5.52 23.96
C VAL A 64 10.77 4.58 24.13
N HIS A 65 11.62 4.43 23.11
CA HIS A 65 12.81 3.57 23.21
C HIS A 65 13.86 4.12 24.19
N ASP A 66 14.06 5.43 24.21
CA ASP A 66 15.13 6.05 25.01
C ASP A 66 14.73 6.23 26.49
N ASN A 67 13.43 6.34 26.81
CA ASN A 67 12.99 6.79 28.14
C ASN A 67 11.99 5.86 28.84
N CYS A 68 11.40 4.87 28.17
CA CYS A 68 10.36 4.02 28.76
C CYS A 68 10.87 2.59 28.99
N GLN A 69 10.51 1.99 30.13
CA GLN A 69 10.85 0.60 30.43
C GLN A 69 9.90 -0.40 29.74
N ASP A 70 8.58 -0.21 29.87
CA ASP A 70 7.58 -1.08 29.22
C ASP A 70 7.18 -0.54 27.84
N ILE A 71 8.12 -0.66 26.90
CA ILE A 71 8.04 -0.10 25.54
C ILE A 71 6.74 -0.49 24.83
N GLU A 72 6.34 -1.76 24.90
CA GLU A 72 5.14 -2.23 24.21
C GLU A 72 3.86 -1.67 24.83
N LYS A 73 3.80 -1.58 26.16
CA LYS A 73 2.65 -1.00 26.88
C LYS A 73 2.51 0.48 26.56
N VAL A 74 3.62 1.20 26.50
CA VAL A 74 3.61 2.63 26.14
C VAL A 74 3.19 2.82 24.69
N PHE A 75 3.72 2.04 23.74
CA PHE A 75 3.25 2.10 22.35
C PHE A 75 1.77 1.77 22.20
N PHE A 76 1.29 0.75 22.90
CA PHE A 76 -0.13 0.42 22.91
C PHE A 76 -0.97 1.58 23.49
N GLY A 77 -0.58 2.14 24.63
CA GLY A 77 -1.27 3.24 25.29
C GLY A 77 -1.34 4.49 24.43
N TYR A 78 -0.19 4.96 23.93
CA TYR A 78 -0.10 6.13 23.05
C TYR A 78 -0.88 5.92 21.75
N GLY A 79 -0.67 4.78 21.10
CA GLY A 79 -1.34 4.45 19.86
C GLY A 79 -2.86 4.37 20.01
N LYS A 80 -3.35 3.73 21.08
CA LYS A 80 -4.78 3.66 21.39
C LYS A 80 -5.37 5.05 21.60
N TYR A 81 -4.75 5.86 22.47
CA TYR A 81 -5.19 7.23 22.76
C TYR A 81 -5.28 8.06 21.48
N LEU A 82 -4.23 8.07 20.66
CA LEU A 82 -4.18 8.82 19.41
C LEU A 82 -5.24 8.34 18.39
N CYS A 83 -5.48 7.04 18.29
CA CYS A 83 -6.52 6.51 17.42
C CYS A 83 -7.93 6.99 17.83
N GLU A 84 -8.16 7.28 19.11
CA GLU A 84 -9.47 7.66 19.65
C GLU A 84 -9.77 9.16 19.50
N ILE A 85 -8.77 9.99 19.17
CA ILE A 85 -8.97 11.42 18.87
C ILE A 85 -9.68 11.59 17.53
N ASP A 86 -10.68 12.47 17.48
CA ASP A 86 -11.36 12.85 16.23
C ASP A 86 -10.51 13.82 15.39
N SER A 87 -9.40 13.31 14.87
CA SER A 87 -8.51 14.01 13.93
C SER A 87 -7.88 12.99 12.99
N ASP A 88 -7.87 13.29 11.69
CA ASP A 88 -7.26 12.40 10.70
C ASP A 88 -5.74 12.31 10.89
N ASN A 89 -5.06 13.39 11.29
CA ASN A 89 -3.65 13.35 11.69
C ASN A 89 -3.44 12.42 12.90
N ALA A 90 -4.35 12.45 13.87
CA ALA A 90 -4.26 11.59 15.05
C ALA A 90 -4.43 10.11 14.70
N LYS A 91 -5.36 9.77 13.81
CA LYS A 91 -5.53 8.38 13.31
C LYS A 91 -4.30 7.88 12.57
N GLU A 92 -3.70 8.72 11.72
CA GLU A 92 -2.50 8.36 10.94
C GLU A 92 -1.26 8.14 11.82
N VAL A 93 -1.03 9.03 12.79
CA VAL A 93 0.04 8.86 13.78
C VAL A 93 -0.29 7.68 14.70
N GLY A 94 -1.52 7.61 15.20
CA GLY A 94 -2.00 6.58 16.13
C GLY A 94 -1.89 5.17 15.55
N VAL A 95 -2.34 4.94 14.32
CA VAL A 95 -2.22 3.63 13.65
C VAL A 95 -0.75 3.29 13.43
N SER A 96 0.07 4.29 13.14
CA SER A 96 1.52 4.14 13.02
C SER A 96 2.22 3.89 14.35
N ILE A 97 1.57 4.02 15.50
CA ILE A 97 2.16 3.77 16.82
C ILE A 97 1.60 2.49 17.43
N ILE A 98 0.27 2.30 17.41
CA ILE A 98 -0.42 1.21 18.13
C ILE A 98 0.07 -0.18 17.75
N TRP A 99 0.42 -0.41 16.47
CA TRP A 99 0.85 -1.74 16.03
C TRP A 99 2.16 -2.20 16.70
N ARG A 100 3.01 -1.27 17.17
CA ARG A 100 4.25 -1.61 17.88
C ARG A 100 4.00 -2.20 19.26
N GLY A 101 2.84 -1.90 19.85
CA GLY A 101 2.36 -2.49 21.10
C GLY A 101 1.39 -3.65 20.88
N TYR A 102 1.38 -4.28 19.70
CA TYR A 102 0.37 -5.29 19.33
C TYR A 102 0.20 -6.41 20.37
N ARG A 103 1.30 -6.95 20.93
CA ARG A 103 1.22 -8.07 21.87
C ARG A 103 0.58 -7.72 23.21
N GLN A 104 0.54 -6.44 23.59
CA GLN A 104 -0.13 -6.01 24.82
C GLN A 104 -1.65 -6.17 24.74
N ASN A 105 -2.24 -5.86 23.58
CA ASN A 105 -3.64 -6.16 23.34
C ASN A 105 -3.92 -6.36 21.85
N PRO A 106 -3.77 -7.60 21.35
CA PRO A 106 -4.01 -7.92 19.94
C PRO A 106 -5.42 -7.54 19.50
N GLY A 107 -6.45 -7.86 20.29
CA GLY A 107 -7.85 -7.62 19.91
C GLY A 107 -8.19 -6.14 19.71
N VAL A 108 -7.71 -5.26 20.60
CA VAL A 108 -7.90 -3.81 20.44
C VAL A 108 -7.11 -3.30 19.24
N THR A 109 -5.88 -3.76 19.06
CA THR A 109 -5.03 -3.34 17.93
C THR A 109 -5.65 -3.75 16.59
N GLU A 110 -6.12 -4.99 16.48
CA GLU A 110 -6.86 -5.52 15.31
C GLU A 110 -8.10 -4.65 15.01
N LYS A 111 -8.89 -4.32 16.04
CA LYS A 111 -10.08 -3.46 15.87
C LYS A 111 -9.71 -2.07 15.33
N GLN A 112 -8.63 -1.47 15.84
CA GLN A 112 -8.17 -0.16 15.36
C GLN A 112 -7.64 -0.23 13.94
N LEU A 113 -6.86 -1.26 13.61
CA LEU A 113 -6.38 -1.50 12.25
C LEU A 113 -7.53 -1.57 11.25
N LEU A 114 -8.56 -2.38 11.54
CA LEU A 114 -9.73 -2.53 10.66
C LEU A 114 -10.53 -1.22 10.55
N ARG A 115 -10.77 -0.53 11.67
CA ARG A 115 -11.51 0.74 11.68
C ARG A 115 -10.82 1.81 10.83
N ILE A 116 -9.50 1.96 10.99
CA ILE A 116 -8.70 2.98 10.30
C ILE A 116 -8.50 2.60 8.83
N ALA A 117 -8.36 1.31 8.52
CA ALA A 117 -8.35 0.84 7.14
C ALA A 117 -9.66 1.18 6.40
N ASP A 118 -10.79 1.26 7.10
CA ASP A 118 -12.10 1.61 6.53
C ASP A 118 -12.49 3.09 6.72
N ASP A 119 -11.52 3.97 7.02
CA ASP A 119 -11.79 5.39 7.22
C ASP A 119 -12.23 6.09 5.90
N LYS A 120 -13.10 7.10 6.02
CA LYS A 120 -13.56 7.92 4.88
C LYS A 120 -12.40 8.66 4.20
N ASN A 121 -11.40 9.11 4.96
CA ASN A 121 -10.25 9.81 4.42
C ASN A 121 -9.27 8.80 3.79
N TRP A 122 -8.99 8.99 2.50
CA TRP A 122 -8.13 8.08 1.75
C TRP A 122 -6.67 8.09 2.24
N GLU A 123 -6.17 9.21 2.76
CA GLU A 123 -4.80 9.30 3.26
C GLU A 123 -4.64 8.49 4.55
N VAL A 124 -5.64 8.54 5.43
CA VAL A 124 -5.73 7.70 6.64
C VAL A 124 -5.64 6.21 6.28
N ARG A 125 -6.29 5.80 5.17
CA ARG A 125 -6.23 4.41 4.67
C ARG A 125 -4.86 4.01 4.11
N GLU A 126 -4.03 4.95 3.64
CA GLU A 126 -2.65 4.65 3.22
C GLU A 126 -1.77 4.31 4.43
N TYR A 127 -1.95 5.04 5.54
CA TYR A 127 -1.29 4.75 6.81
C TYR A 127 -1.71 3.40 7.39
N ALA A 128 -3.00 3.06 7.29
CA ALA A 128 -3.49 1.74 7.69
C ALA A 128 -2.84 0.60 6.89
N GLY A 129 -2.72 0.73 5.56
CA GLY A 129 -2.05 -0.28 4.73
C GLY A 129 -0.59 -0.52 5.15
N SER A 130 0.14 0.56 5.47
CA SER A 130 1.51 0.47 6.01
C SER A 130 1.57 -0.21 7.38
N ALA A 131 0.57 0.05 8.24
CA ALA A 131 0.46 -0.59 9.54
C ALA A 131 0.14 -2.09 9.43
N PHE A 132 -0.71 -2.50 8.47
CA PHE A 132 -0.99 -3.92 8.17
C PHE A 132 0.28 -4.70 7.81
N ALA A 133 1.11 -4.14 6.92
CA ALA A 133 2.39 -4.75 6.58
C ALA A 133 3.34 -4.82 7.79
N SER A 134 3.43 -3.73 8.57
CA SER A 134 4.33 -3.65 9.72
C SER A 134 3.93 -4.63 10.83
N VAL A 135 2.64 -4.70 11.18
CA VAL A 135 2.16 -5.61 12.23
C VAL A 135 2.33 -7.06 11.83
N LEU A 136 2.10 -7.42 10.56
CA LEU A 136 2.29 -8.79 10.07
C LEU A 136 3.76 -9.19 10.08
N ARG A 137 4.66 -8.27 9.70
CA ARG A 137 6.12 -8.51 9.71
C ARG A 137 6.62 -8.87 11.10
N GLU A 138 6.19 -8.12 12.12
CA GLU A 138 6.58 -8.36 13.52
C GLU A 138 5.76 -9.47 14.19
N ASN A 139 4.60 -9.84 13.64
CA ASN A 139 3.70 -10.85 14.20
C ASN A 139 3.20 -11.81 13.10
N PRO A 140 4.05 -12.72 12.58
CA PRO A 140 3.72 -13.58 11.44
C PRO A 140 2.47 -14.47 11.65
N LYS A 141 2.13 -14.81 12.90
CA LYS A 141 0.90 -15.55 13.25
C LYS A 141 -0.39 -14.85 12.80
N LEU A 142 -0.32 -13.53 12.57
CA LEU A 142 -1.43 -12.72 12.06
C LEU A 142 -1.78 -13.04 10.60
N GLN A 143 -0.97 -13.83 9.88
CA GLN A 143 -1.28 -14.26 8.51
C GLN A 143 -2.67 -14.92 8.40
N SER A 144 -3.04 -15.76 9.38
CA SER A 144 -4.38 -16.38 9.46
C SER A 144 -5.51 -15.34 9.49
N LYS A 145 -5.29 -14.19 10.14
CA LYS A 145 -6.24 -13.07 10.16
C LYS A 145 -6.26 -12.34 8.83
N MET A 146 -5.12 -12.15 8.17
CA MET A 146 -5.06 -11.55 6.82
C MET A 146 -5.84 -12.39 5.81
N ILE A 147 -5.68 -13.72 5.85
CA ILE A 147 -6.48 -14.66 5.05
C ILE A 147 -7.97 -14.47 5.35
N LYS A 148 -8.39 -14.41 6.62
CA LYS A 148 -9.79 -14.13 6.97
C LYS A 148 -10.28 -12.77 6.46
N TRP A 149 -9.46 -11.72 6.56
CA TRP A 149 -9.83 -10.36 6.16
C TRP A 149 -9.81 -10.15 4.65
N SER A 150 -9.20 -11.05 3.87
CA SER A 150 -9.31 -11.06 2.41
C SER A 150 -10.77 -11.18 1.94
N GLY A 151 -11.64 -11.82 2.72
CA GLY A 151 -13.08 -11.93 2.46
C GLY A 151 -13.92 -10.81 3.09
N HIS A 152 -13.32 -9.73 3.59
CA HIS A 152 -14.06 -8.69 4.32
C HIS A 152 -15.01 -7.89 3.39
N ARG A 153 -16.18 -7.48 3.90
CA ARG A 153 -17.19 -6.74 3.12
C ARG A 153 -16.69 -5.41 2.56
N SER A 154 -15.86 -4.70 3.33
CA SER A 154 -15.25 -3.43 2.91
C SER A 154 -14.09 -3.67 1.96
N GLU A 155 -14.15 -3.06 0.77
CA GLU A 155 -13.04 -3.04 -0.19
C GLU A 155 -11.79 -2.36 0.37
N ASN A 156 -11.94 -1.43 1.31
CA ASN A 156 -10.82 -0.72 1.91
C ASN A 156 -9.97 -1.63 2.78
N ILE A 157 -10.62 -2.52 3.56
CA ILE A 157 -9.94 -3.53 4.36
C ILE A 157 -9.30 -4.58 3.45
N ARG A 158 -9.99 -5.04 2.40
CA ARG A 158 -9.38 -5.97 1.42
C ARG A 158 -8.16 -5.37 0.74
N ARG A 159 -8.19 -4.07 0.41
CA ARG A 159 -6.99 -3.33 -0.05
C ARG A 159 -5.89 -3.33 1.02
N ALA A 160 -6.19 -3.08 2.29
CA ALA A 160 -5.16 -3.13 3.35
C ALA A 160 -4.51 -4.52 3.46
N VAL A 161 -5.26 -5.60 3.23
CA VAL A 161 -4.73 -6.98 3.13
C VAL A 161 -3.81 -7.14 1.92
N VAL A 162 -4.11 -6.55 0.77
CA VAL A 162 -3.16 -6.50 -0.38
C VAL A 162 -1.83 -5.88 0.06
N PHE A 163 -1.85 -4.76 0.78
CA PHE A 163 -0.62 -4.13 1.30
C PHE A 163 0.11 -5.00 2.33
N SER A 164 -0.59 -5.82 3.13
CA SER A 164 0.06 -6.64 4.15
C SER A 164 1.09 -7.62 3.55
N SER A 165 0.91 -8.05 2.30
CA SER A 165 1.89 -8.87 1.56
C SER A 165 3.30 -8.28 1.54
N LEU A 166 3.44 -6.95 1.63
CA LEU A 166 4.74 -6.27 1.67
C LEU A 166 5.56 -6.63 2.92
N ALA A 167 4.94 -7.18 3.97
CA ALA A 167 5.62 -7.73 5.15
C ALA A 167 6.68 -8.79 4.80
N TYR A 168 6.47 -9.52 3.71
CA TYR A 168 7.34 -10.61 3.27
C TYR A 168 8.40 -10.17 2.24
N LYS A 169 8.25 -8.96 1.67
CA LYS A 169 9.14 -8.43 0.63
C LYS A 169 10.60 -8.36 1.11
N GLU A 170 10.86 -7.81 2.29
CA GLU A 170 12.23 -7.65 2.81
C GLU A 170 12.92 -9.00 3.10
N ARG A 171 12.14 -10.04 3.40
CA ARG A 171 12.64 -11.40 3.68
C ARG A 171 12.76 -12.27 2.42
N GLY A 172 12.28 -11.79 1.27
CA GLY A 172 12.20 -12.59 0.04
C GLY A 172 11.22 -13.76 0.12
N ASP A 173 10.30 -13.78 1.08
CA ASP A 173 9.32 -14.87 1.27
C ASP A 173 8.10 -14.66 0.35
N THR A 174 8.33 -14.80 -0.96
CA THR A 174 7.32 -14.58 -1.99
C THR A 174 6.17 -15.58 -1.88
N SER A 175 6.42 -16.80 -1.41
CA SER A 175 5.39 -17.83 -1.21
C SER A 175 4.28 -17.33 -0.28
N LYS A 176 4.60 -16.81 0.91
CA LYS A 176 3.58 -16.26 1.82
C LYS A 176 2.93 -14.99 1.33
N ALA A 177 3.66 -14.14 0.60
CA ALA A 177 3.06 -12.98 -0.04
C ALA A 177 2.00 -13.40 -1.06
N PHE A 178 2.32 -14.37 -1.90
CA PHE A 178 1.46 -14.86 -2.97
C PHE A 178 0.29 -15.69 -2.47
N GLU A 179 0.44 -16.37 -1.33
CA GLU A 179 -0.70 -16.97 -0.61
C GLU A 179 -1.78 -15.92 -0.31
N ILE A 180 -1.40 -14.75 0.24
CA ILE A 180 -2.35 -13.65 0.50
C ILE A 180 -2.90 -13.06 -0.79
N LEU A 181 -2.04 -12.78 -1.78
CA LEU A 181 -2.44 -12.11 -3.02
C LEU A 181 -3.36 -12.99 -3.87
N SER A 182 -3.14 -14.30 -3.91
CA SER A 182 -3.98 -15.25 -4.65
C SER A 182 -5.47 -15.16 -4.26
N LEU A 183 -5.76 -15.00 -2.97
CA LEU A 183 -7.12 -14.86 -2.43
C LEU A 183 -7.87 -13.64 -2.96
N LEU A 184 -7.15 -12.63 -3.44
CA LEU A 184 -7.70 -11.35 -3.88
C LEU A 184 -7.59 -11.14 -5.39
N MET A 185 -7.05 -12.11 -6.15
CA MET A 185 -6.91 -12.02 -7.61
C MET A 185 -8.27 -11.89 -8.31
N SER A 186 -9.32 -12.50 -7.75
CA SER A 186 -10.70 -12.46 -8.25
C SER A 186 -11.52 -11.25 -7.76
N ASP A 187 -10.94 -10.34 -6.97
CA ASP A 187 -11.68 -9.23 -6.37
C ASP A 187 -12.32 -8.32 -7.45
N SER A 188 -13.60 -8.03 -7.30
CA SER A 188 -14.35 -7.21 -8.25
C SER A 188 -14.10 -5.70 -8.07
N SER A 189 -13.61 -5.26 -6.92
CA SER A 189 -13.32 -3.86 -6.64
C SER A 189 -12.18 -3.35 -7.52
N ASN A 190 -12.44 -2.28 -8.27
CA ASN A 190 -11.41 -1.57 -9.00
C ASN A 190 -10.34 -0.97 -8.07
N TYR A 191 -10.71 -0.61 -6.83
CA TYR A 191 -9.77 -0.07 -5.86
C TYR A 191 -8.78 -1.15 -5.41
N VAL A 192 -9.27 -2.35 -5.08
CA VAL A 192 -8.41 -3.49 -4.74
C VAL A 192 -7.53 -3.89 -5.92
N LYS A 193 -8.12 -4.10 -7.11
CA LYS A 193 -7.40 -4.53 -8.32
C LYS A 193 -6.27 -3.58 -8.72
N LYS A 194 -6.49 -2.27 -8.68
CA LYS A 194 -5.44 -1.28 -8.99
C LYS A 194 -4.27 -1.33 -8.01
N ASN A 195 -4.52 -1.67 -6.75
CA ASN A 195 -3.45 -1.85 -5.77
C ASN A 195 -2.81 -3.24 -5.90
N LEU A 196 -3.55 -4.25 -6.35
CA LEU A 196 -3.06 -5.62 -6.49
C LEU A 196 -2.20 -5.80 -7.75
N GLY A 197 -2.79 -5.72 -8.94
CA GLY A 197 -2.13 -6.09 -10.19
C GLY A 197 -0.94 -5.19 -10.54
N PRO A 198 -1.18 -3.92 -10.93
CA PRO A 198 -0.09 -3.04 -11.38
C PRO A 198 0.81 -2.56 -10.24
N PHE A 199 0.28 -2.39 -9.02
CA PHE A 199 1.05 -1.82 -7.92
C PHE A 199 1.80 -2.87 -7.10
N ILE A 200 1.12 -3.73 -6.34
CA ILE A 200 1.81 -4.73 -5.50
C ILE A 200 2.49 -5.80 -6.35
N LEU A 201 1.77 -6.52 -7.23
CA LEU A 201 2.36 -7.57 -8.05
C LEU A 201 3.38 -7.01 -9.04
N GLY A 202 3.03 -5.99 -9.81
CA GLY A 202 3.94 -5.42 -10.81
C GLY A 202 5.07 -4.59 -10.20
N SER A 203 4.69 -3.47 -9.56
CA SER A 203 5.67 -2.46 -9.15
C SER A 203 6.51 -2.86 -7.93
N HIS A 204 5.97 -3.68 -7.02
CA HIS A 204 6.71 -4.17 -5.85
C HIS A 204 7.31 -5.56 -6.07
N PHE A 205 6.50 -6.59 -6.32
CA PHE A 205 7.03 -7.96 -6.42
C PHE A 205 7.79 -8.19 -7.74
N GLY A 206 7.22 -7.91 -8.90
CA GLY A 206 7.85 -8.17 -10.20
C GLY A 206 9.18 -7.43 -10.36
N ASN A 207 9.27 -6.22 -9.83
CA ASN A 207 10.50 -5.43 -9.86
C ASN A 207 11.63 -5.93 -8.94
N ASN A 208 11.32 -6.71 -7.91
CA ASN A 208 12.29 -7.18 -6.89
C ASN A 208 12.48 -8.72 -6.93
N PHE A 209 11.48 -9.46 -7.39
CA PHE A 209 11.41 -10.92 -7.46
C PHE A 209 10.76 -11.36 -8.79
N PRO A 210 11.40 -11.04 -9.94
CA PRO A 210 10.81 -11.24 -11.26
C PRO A 210 10.42 -12.69 -11.50
N ASP A 211 11.30 -13.65 -11.24
CA ASP A 211 11.07 -15.08 -11.54
C ASP A 211 9.85 -15.64 -10.80
N ALA A 212 9.79 -15.43 -9.48
CA ALA A 212 8.64 -15.85 -8.67
C ALA A 212 7.35 -15.14 -9.12
N THR A 213 7.43 -13.86 -9.49
CA THR A 213 6.26 -13.11 -9.98
C THR A 213 5.80 -13.65 -11.33
N PHE A 214 6.71 -14.01 -12.23
CA PHE A 214 6.36 -14.64 -13.50
C PHE A 214 5.69 -15.98 -13.31
N GLU A 215 6.24 -16.85 -12.44
CA GLU A 215 5.64 -18.13 -12.11
C GLU A 215 4.21 -17.96 -11.59
N PHE A 216 4.01 -17.03 -10.65
CA PHE A 216 2.69 -16.70 -10.11
C PHE A 216 1.72 -16.21 -11.20
N LEU A 217 2.15 -15.26 -12.04
CA LEU A 217 1.31 -14.70 -13.11
C LEU A 217 1.01 -15.72 -14.21
N LEU A 218 1.96 -16.58 -14.54
CA LEU A 218 1.80 -17.67 -15.49
C LEU A 218 0.76 -18.66 -14.99
N ASP A 219 0.80 -19.03 -13.71
CA ASP A 219 -0.21 -19.93 -13.15
C ASP A 219 -1.62 -19.30 -13.20
N HIS A 220 -1.74 -18.04 -12.81
CA HIS A 220 -3.02 -17.32 -12.81
C HIS A 220 -3.53 -16.97 -14.22
N SER A 221 -2.67 -16.99 -15.24
CA SER A 221 -3.06 -16.78 -16.64
C SER A 221 -3.98 -17.87 -17.20
N LYS A 222 -4.02 -19.04 -16.54
CA LYS A 222 -4.90 -20.18 -16.90
C LYS A 222 -6.32 -20.03 -16.38
N SER A 223 -6.60 -19.00 -15.57
CA SER A 223 -7.92 -18.78 -14.97
C SER A 223 -8.96 -18.38 -16.01
N ILE A 224 -10.22 -18.75 -15.78
CA ILE A 224 -11.38 -18.25 -16.54
C ILE A 224 -11.96 -16.97 -15.91
N ASP A 225 -11.50 -16.58 -14.72
CA ASP A 225 -11.99 -15.40 -14.02
C ASP A 225 -11.39 -14.12 -14.62
N LEU A 226 -12.27 -13.22 -15.05
CA LEU A 226 -11.89 -11.98 -15.75
C LEU A 226 -11.16 -10.98 -14.86
N ASN A 227 -11.40 -10.98 -13.55
CA ASN A 227 -10.66 -10.13 -12.62
C ASN A 227 -9.24 -10.65 -12.45
N VAL A 228 -9.06 -11.98 -12.42
CA VAL A 228 -7.73 -12.62 -12.38
C VAL A 228 -6.96 -12.24 -13.65
N LEU A 229 -7.54 -12.47 -14.83
CA LEU A 229 -6.91 -12.15 -16.12
C LEU A 229 -6.62 -10.65 -16.27
N TRP A 230 -7.51 -9.79 -15.77
CA TRP A 230 -7.27 -8.34 -15.73
C TRP A 230 -6.06 -7.99 -14.86
N ASN A 231 -5.93 -8.59 -13.67
CA ASN A 231 -4.79 -8.36 -12.78
C ASN A 231 -3.49 -8.85 -13.44
N VAL A 232 -3.51 -10.03 -14.06
CA VAL A 232 -2.36 -10.58 -14.82
C VAL A 232 -1.89 -9.60 -15.89
N ALA A 233 -2.81 -9.11 -16.74
CA ALA A 233 -2.47 -8.16 -17.79
C ALA A 233 -1.89 -6.85 -17.22
N MET A 234 -2.50 -6.31 -16.16
CA MET A 234 -2.13 -5.02 -15.60
C MET A 234 -0.86 -5.07 -14.74
N SER A 235 -0.43 -6.24 -14.26
CA SER A 235 0.86 -6.39 -13.58
C SER A 235 2.05 -5.98 -14.44
N PHE A 236 1.92 -6.00 -15.76
CA PHE A 236 2.95 -5.53 -16.69
C PHE A 236 2.82 -4.04 -17.08
N ASN A 237 1.76 -3.33 -16.65
CA ASN A 237 1.52 -1.91 -16.96
C ASN A 237 2.32 -0.97 -16.06
N ASN A 238 3.62 -1.21 -15.95
CA ASN A 238 4.56 -0.43 -15.12
C ASN A 238 6.01 -0.78 -15.53
N SER A 239 6.98 -0.40 -14.68
CA SER A 239 8.41 -0.65 -14.93
C SER A 239 8.80 -2.14 -15.00
N PHE A 240 8.04 -3.05 -14.39
CA PHE A 240 8.27 -4.50 -14.46
C PHE A 240 8.10 -5.00 -15.90
N GLY A 241 6.94 -4.74 -16.51
CA GLY A 241 6.71 -5.13 -17.90
C GLY A 241 7.69 -4.47 -18.87
N ASN A 242 8.10 -3.21 -18.63
CA ASN A 242 9.11 -2.56 -19.46
C ASN A 242 10.50 -3.18 -19.37
N ARG A 243 10.87 -3.75 -18.20
CA ARG A 243 12.15 -4.44 -18.01
C ARG A 243 12.18 -5.83 -18.65
N TYR A 244 11.02 -6.49 -18.69
CA TYR A 244 10.87 -7.87 -19.16
C TYR A 244 9.77 -7.97 -20.23
N PRO A 245 9.93 -7.28 -21.37
CA PRO A 245 8.89 -7.17 -22.37
C PRO A 245 8.61 -8.51 -23.08
N LYS A 246 9.59 -9.40 -23.19
CA LYS A 246 9.40 -10.70 -23.88
C LYS A 246 8.50 -11.61 -23.05
N GLU A 247 8.83 -11.76 -21.78
CA GLU A 247 8.11 -12.57 -20.78
C GLU A 247 6.70 -12.00 -20.54
N ALA A 248 6.56 -10.67 -20.49
CA ALA A 248 5.26 -10.03 -20.43
C ALA A 248 4.40 -10.38 -21.65
N LEU A 249 4.95 -10.29 -22.87
CA LEU A 249 4.21 -10.61 -24.10
C LEU A 249 3.88 -12.10 -24.22
N GLU A 250 4.72 -12.98 -23.69
CA GLU A 250 4.43 -14.41 -23.60
C GLU A 250 3.17 -14.67 -22.76
N ILE A 251 3.09 -14.11 -21.55
CA ILE A 251 1.90 -14.26 -20.70
C ILE A 251 0.68 -13.57 -21.31
N LEU A 252 0.84 -12.37 -21.90
CA LEU A 252 -0.25 -11.70 -22.61
C LEU A 252 -0.77 -12.53 -23.80
N SER A 253 0.09 -13.30 -24.47
CA SER A 253 -0.28 -14.24 -25.53
C SER A 253 -1.30 -15.27 -25.04
N LEU A 254 -1.10 -15.81 -23.84
CA LEU A 254 -1.96 -16.84 -23.25
C LEU A 254 -3.38 -16.31 -22.99
N ILE A 255 -3.49 -15.07 -22.50
CA ILE A 255 -4.77 -14.49 -22.09
C ILE A 255 -5.48 -13.72 -23.23
N SER A 256 -4.78 -13.47 -24.34
CA SER A 256 -5.31 -12.75 -25.52
C SER A 256 -6.46 -13.46 -26.25
N GLN A 257 -6.73 -14.72 -25.91
CA GLN A 257 -7.84 -15.49 -26.48
C GLN A 257 -9.19 -15.17 -25.81
N SER A 258 -9.20 -14.41 -24.72
CA SER A 258 -10.42 -14.02 -24.03
C SER A 258 -11.20 -12.98 -24.85
N ASN A 259 -12.34 -13.36 -25.44
CA ASN A 259 -13.20 -12.48 -26.24
C ASN A 259 -13.95 -11.40 -25.41
N LEU A 260 -13.43 -11.02 -24.24
CA LEU A 260 -14.16 -10.20 -23.27
C LEU A 260 -13.60 -8.78 -23.15
N PRO A 261 -14.45 -7.73 -23.23
CA PRO A 261 -13.99 -6.34 -23.34
C PRO A 261 -13.14 -5.80 -22.17
N SER A 262 -13.29 -6.33 -20.95
CA SER A 262 -12.53 -5.86 -19.78
C SER A 262 -11.06 -6.29 -19.85
N VAL A 263 -10.81 -7.56 -20.16
CA VAL A 263 -9.47 -8.14 -20.29
C VAL A 263 -8.78 -7.57 -21.53
N ASN A 264 -9.47 -7.46 -22.66
CA ASN A 264 -8.93 -6.86 -23.88
C ASN A 264 -8.50 -5.40 -23.68
N ARG A 265 -9.27 -4.59 -22.94
CA ARG A 265 -8.85 -3.22 -22.59
C ARG A 265 -7.61 -3.19 -21.69
N ALA A 266 -7.47 -4.13 -20.77
CA ALA A 266 -6.28 -4.25 -19.92
C ALA A 266 -5.05 -4.60 -20.76
N ILE A 267 -5.16 -5.62 -21.63
CA ILE A 267 -4.09 -6.03 -22.56
C ILE A 267 -3.68 -4.85 -23.44
N VAL A 268 -4.64 -4.17 -24.09
CA VAL A 268 -4.36 -2.99 -24.93
C VAL A 268 -3.69 -1.88 -24.13
N SER A 269 -4.14 -1.61 -22.90
CA SER A 269 -3.51 -0.60 -22.04
C SER A 269 -2.06 -0.95 -21.71
N THR A 270 -1.80 -2.22 -21.36
CA THR A 270 -0.47 -2.74 -21.10
C THR A 270 0.41 -2.66 -22.35
N LEU A 271 -0.07 -3.10 -23.52
CA LEU A 271 0.68 -3.02 -24.77
C LEU A 271 1.02 -1.56 -25.15
N LYS A 272 0.10 -0.62 -24.98
CA LYS A 272 0.39 0.82 -25.15
C LYS A 272 1.47 1.31 -24.19
N HIS A 273 1.48 0.82 -22.96
CA HIS A 273 2.51 1.15 -21.99
C HIS A 273 3.88 0.62 -22.46
N LEU A 274 3.96 -0.66 -22.82
CA LEU A 274 5.19 -1.32 -23.26
C LEU A 274 5.73 -0.70 -24.56
N ASN A 275 4.85 -0.33 -25.49
CA ASN A 275 5.22 0.24 -26.79
C ASN A 275 6.07 1.51 -26.66
N LYS A 276 5.90 2.28 -25.57
CA LYS A 276 6.68 3.51 -25.32
C LYS A 276 8.19 3.27 -25.23
N ARG A 277 8.62 2.05 -24.92
CA ARG A 277 10.03 1.68 -24.74
C ARG A 277 10.45 0.43 -25.51
N ASN A 278 9.50 -0.34 -26.02
CA ASN A 278 9.70 -1.66 -26.61
C ASN A 278 8.94 -1.79 -27.95
N GLU A 279 8.94 -0.73 -28.77
CA GLU A 279 8.09 -0.59 -29.96
C GLU A 279 8.19 -1.77 -30.94
N ASN A 280 9.40 -2.19 -31.31
CA ASN A 280 9.61 -3.23 -32.33
C ASN A 280 8.96 -4.57 -31.94
N ILE A 281 9.19 -5.04 -30.71
CA ILE A 281 8.65 -6.31 -30.22
C ILE A 281 7.14 -6.22 -29.97
N VAL A 282 6.64 -5.06 -29.49
CA VAL A 282 5.19 -4.87 -29.28
C VAL A 282 4.44 -4.81 -30.61
N LYS A 283 4.96 -4.13 -31.63
CA LYS A 283 4.38 -4.11 -32.97
C LYS A 283 4.32 -5.50 -33.59
N ALA A 284 5.41 -6.26 -33.50
CA ALA A 284 5.45 -7.65 -33.99
C ALA A 284 4.40 -8.53 -33.30
N PHE A 285 4.27 -8.42 -31.98
CA PHE A 285 3.24 -9.12 -31.21
C PHE A 285 1.82 -8.72 -31.64
N CYS A 286 1.55 -7.41 -31.76
CA CYS A 286 0.25 -6.90 -32.16
C CYS A 286 -0.16 -7.40 -33.55
N LEU A 287 0.77 -7.40 -34.52
CA LEU A 287 0.55 -7.96 -35.85
C LEU A 287 0.24 -9.45 -35.79
N ALA A 288 1.02 -10.23 -35.03
CA ALA A 288 0.82 -11.68 -34.89
C ALA A 288 -0.50 -12.06 -34.21
N LYS A 289 -1.03 -11.18 -33.36
CA LYS A 289 -2.28 -11.41 -32.60
C LYS A 289 -3.50 -10.68 -33.16
N GLY A 290 -3.35 -9.90 -34.23
CA GLY A 290 -4.44 -9.08 -34.77
C GLY A 290 -4.94 -7.99 -33.79
N ILE A 291 -4.08 -7.51 -32.88
CA ILE A 291 -4.43 -6.50 -31.87
C ILE A 291 -4.08 -5.11 -32.38
N VAL A 292 -5.00 -4.15 -32.22
CA VAL A 292 -4.77 -2.75 -32.60
C VAL A 292 -4.55 -1.89 -31.35
N ILE A 293 -3.35 -1.31 -31.22
CA ILE A 293 -3.03 -0.29 -30.21
C ILE A 293 -3.01 1.09 -30.89
N LYS A 294 -3.99 1.94 -30.58
CA LYS A 294 -4.03 3.35 -31.04
C LYS A 294 -3.22 4.27 -30.14
#